data_AF-A0A7C1Q6X9-F1
#
_entry.id   AF-A0A7C1Q6X9-F1
#
_cell.length_a   1.000
_cell.length_b   1.000
_cell.length_c   1.000
_cell.angle_alpha   90.00
_cell.angle_beta   90.00
_cell.angle_gamma   90.00
#
_symmetry.space_group_name_H-M   'P 1'
#
loop_
_entity.id
_entity.type
_entity.pdbx_description
1 polymer ?
#
loop_
_entity_poly.entity_id
_entity_poly.type
_entity_poly.pdbx_seq_one_letter_code
_entity_poly.pdbx_strand_id
1 'polypeptide(L)'
;DMDFYFQENERLEIMLRAITEDHITKLTYLNKLFSRTLDISSTLDLILDDICRTLFKEDLRDSLREFLPNYINYLAYKIETKRDLIESIDKLEGIIWQNIPTIFQSKSEDNLENQFREEIQKIDKEIDLSPNNLDLYNSKIKIFIYFNQYGEGLKLLDVMLGIFPESEKDIQMKKASVLKSMKKIQAGLDIINDLQEKYPDDNDLVNYKAYWLQYLDRKEEAQRLIQDLVDRIPNNGMYHDTYGEILMYFEDYEEAIKEFQDAIELVSDEWYIHQTYIKLGICYKELKEYDLAEENLEKGIELTNKSSIDPDTKDKWIAIANLFLLQIE
;
A
#
# COMPACT_ATOMS: atom_id res chain seq x y z
N ASP A 1 -12.09 -22.26 40.71
CA ASP A 1 -12.57 -21.46 39.57
C ASP A 1 -13.15 -22.37 38.52
N MET A 2 -14.37 -22.09 38.06
CA MET A 2 -14.96 -22.77 36.93
C MET A 2 -14.76 -21.89 35.71
N ASP A 3 -14.06 -22.41 34.71
CA ASP A 3 -13.89 -21.71 33.44
C ASP A 3 -15.14 -21.92 32.59
N PHE A 4 -15.72 -20.83 32.12
CA PHE A 4 -16.89 -20.85 31.25
C PHE A 4 -16.47 -20.51 29.82
N TYR A 5 -16.88 -21.36 28.88
CA TYR A 5 -16.61 -21.20 27.45
C TYR A 5 -17.95 -21.17 26.71
N PHE A 6 -18.00 -20.41 25.62
CA PHE A 6 -19.07 -20.52 24.64
C PHE A 6 -18.46 -20.77 23.27
N GLN A 7 -19.13 -21.61 22.47
CA GLN A 7 -18.62 -22.01 21.17
C GLN A 7 -18.77 -20.89 20.13
N GLU A 8 -17.79 -20.79 19.25
CA GLU A 8 -17.78 -19.84 18.14
C GLU A 8 -18.94 -20.13 17.16
N ASN A 9 -19.61 -19.09 16.67
CA ASN A 9 -20.74 -19.17 15.74
C ASN A 9 -22.00 -19.87 16.31
N GLU A 10 -22.03 -20.12 17.62
CA GLU A 10 -23.22 -20.56 18.32
C GLU A 10 -24.08 -19.36 18.76
N ARG A 11 -25.35 -19.65 19.07
CA ARG A 11 -26.38 -18.61 19.32
C ARG A 11 -25.93 -17.53 20.31
N LEU A 12 -25.23 -17.91 21.38
CA LEU A 12 -24.78 -16.98 22.41
C LEU A 12 -23.66 -16.04 21.91
N GLU A 13 -22.69 -16.58 21.17
CA GLU A 13 -21.59 -15.82 20.58
C GLU A 13 -22.10 -14.86 19.49
N ILE A 14 -23.02 -15.32 18.63
CA ILE A 14 -23.63 -14.50 17.58
C ILE A 14 -24.33 -13.27 18.19
N MET A 15 -25.09 -13.47 19.26
CA MET A 15 -25.81 -12.38 19.92
C MET A 15 -24.86 -11.42 20.63
N LEU A 16 -23.83 -11.94 21.29
CA LEU A 16 -22.77 -11.12 21.90
C LEU A 16 -22.06 -10.28 20.84
N ARG A 17 -21.63 -10.90 19.73
CA ARG A 17 -20.99 -10.22 18.59
C ARG A 17 -21.85 -9.08 18.06
N ALA A 18 -23.14 -9.32 17.81
CA ALA A 18 -24.03 -8.32 17.25
C ALA A 18 -24.18 -7.07 18.14
N ILE A 19 -24.29 -7.25 19.46
CA ILE A 19 -24.37 -6.14 20.42
C ILE A 19 -23.04 -5.38 20.46
N THR A 20 -21.92 -6.10 20.52
CA THR A 20 -20.57 -5.52 20.55
C THR A 20 -20.28 -4.69 19.29
N GLU A 21 -20.61 -5.19 18.10
CA GLU A 21 -20.37 -4.50 16.82
C GLU A 21 -21.22 -3.22 16.65
N ASP A 22 -22.48 -3.23 17.11
CA ASP A 22 -23.38 -2.07 17.03
C ASP A 22 -22.84 -0.87 17.82
N HIS A 23 -22.35 -1.11 19.05
CA HIS A 23 -21.75 -0.07 19.89
C HIS A 23 -20.43 0.46 19.33
N ILE A 24 -19.57 -0.43 18.84
CA ILE A 24 -18.30 -0.04 18.21
C ILE A 24 -18.56 0.79 16.95
N THR A 25 -19.50 0.39 16.11
CA THR A 25 -19.83 1.10 14.86
C THR A 25 -20.37 2.51 15.15
N LYS A 26 -21.25 2.65 16.15
CA LYS A 26 -21.76 3.96 16.59
C LYS A 26 -20.67 4.87 17.12
N LEU A 27 -19.74 4.35 17.93
CA LEU A 27 -18.58 5.09 18.42
C LEU A 27 -17.71 5.60 17.26
N THR A 28 -17.39 4.71 16.30
CA THR A 28 -16.57 5.06 15.13
C THR A 28 -17.24 6.15 14.27
N TYR A 29 -18.56 6.09 14.12
CA TYR A 29 -19.32 7.12 13.39
C TYR A 29 -19.30 8.47 14.12
N LEU A 30 -19.54 8.49 15.44
CA LEU A 30 -19.56 9.71 16.24
C LEU A 30 -18.16 10.37 16.32
N ASN A 31 -17.09 9.58 16.45
CA ASN A 31 -15.72 10.09 16.43
C ASN A 31 -15.38 10.77 15.08
N LYS A 32 -15.83 10.19 13.96
CA LYS A 32 -15.65 10.77 12.62
C LYS A 32 -16.47 12.05 12.41
N LEU A 33 -17.68 12.12 12.95
CA LEU A 33 -18.59 13.26 12.76
C LEU A 33 -18.20 14.49 13.58
N PHE A 34 -17.63 14.30 14.77
CA PHE A 34 -17.32 15.38 15.71
C PHE A 34 -15.83 15.64 15.92
N SER A 35 -14.95 14.90 15.24
CA SER A 35 -13.49 15.00 15.36
C SER A 35 -13.01 14.98 16.82
N ARG A 36 -13.62 14.11 17.64
CA ARG A 36 -13.26 13.89 19.05
C ARG A 36 -12.80 12.46 19.26
N THR A 37 -11.90 12.25 20.21
CA THR A 37 -11.59 10.94 20.78
C THR A 37 -12.54 10.66 21.94
N LEU A 38 -13.60 9.89 21.68
CA LEU A 38 -14.42 9.34 22.76
C LEU A 38 -13.67 8.17 23.42
N ASP A 39 -13.76 8.11 24.75
CA ASP A 39 -13.07 7.12 25.58
C ASP A 39 -13.63 5.70 25.36
N ILE A 40 -12.77 4.76 24.95
CA ILE A 40 -13.11 3.35 24.76
C ILE A 40 -13.58 2.72 26.07
N SER A 41 -13.09 3.18 27.22
CA SER A 41 -13.50 2.67 28.54
C SER A 41 -15.02 2.88 28.76
N SER A 42 -15.53 4.04 28.35
CA SER A 42 -16.96 4.35 28.42
C SER A 42 -17.79 3.48 27.48
N THR A 43 -17.23 3.08 26.33
CA THR A 43 -17.91 2.18 25.39
C THR A 43 -17.90 0.73 25.88
N LEU A 44 -16.82 0.30 26.52
CA LEU A 44 -16.77 -1.00 27.20
C LEU A 44 -17.82 -1.10 28.30
N ASP A 45 -17.99 -0.04 29.09
CA ASP A 45 -19.02 0.00 30.12
C ASP A 45 -20.44 -0.08 29.54
N LEU A 46 -20.71 0.61 28.42
CA LEU A 46 -21.99 0.53 27.72
C LEU A 46 -22.28 -0.87 27.15
N ILE A 47 -21.26 -1.53 26.57
CA ILE A 47 -21.40 -2.90 26.09
C ILE A 47 -21.66 -3.85 27.27
N LEU A 48 -20.91 -3.70 28.38
CA LEU A 48 -21.11 -4.50 29.59
C LEU A 48 -22.52 -4.33 30.16
N ASP A 49 -23.03 -3.10 30.20
CA ASP A 49 -24.40 -2.83 30.64
C ASP A 49 -25.44 -3.54 29.76
N ASP A 50 -25.31 -3.44 28.44
CA ASP A 50 -26.28 -4.05 27.53
C ASP A 50 -26.22 -5.58 27.54
N ILE A 51 -25.02 -6.18 27.56
CA ILE A 51 -24.89 -7.65 27.58
C ILE A 51 -25.31 -8.25 28.92
N CYS A 52 -25.07 -7.58 30.06
CA CYS A 52 -25.54 -8.06 31.38
C CYS A 52 -27.04 -7.81 31.60
N ARG A 53 -27.63 -6.84 30.88
CA ARG A 53 -29.08 -6.65 30.88
C ARG A 53 -29.83 -7.68 30.03
N THR A 54 -29.20 -8.20 28.98
CA THR A 54 -29.90 -8.94 27.92
C THR A 54 -29.43 -10.38 27.69
N LEU A 55 -28.15 -10.69 27.91
CA LEU A 55 -27.53 -11.97 27.54
C LEU A 55 -26.95 -12.74 28.73
N PHE A 56 -26.26 -12.05 29.64
CA PHE A 56 -25.56 -12.62 30.77
C PHE A 56 -26.16 -12.15 32.09
N LYS A 57 -25.90 -12.86 33.18
CA LYS A 57 -26.32 -12.41 34.51
C LYS A 57 -25.31 -11.42 35.08
N GLU A 58 -25.80 -10.48 35.90
CA GLU A 58 -24.99 -9.38 36.47
C GLU A 58 -23.80 -9.86 37.32
N ASP A 59 -23.90 -11.04 37.94
CA ASP A 59 -22.82 -11.64 38.73
C ASP A 59 -21.58 -12.02 37.90
N LEU A 60 -21.69 -12.06 36.57
CA LEU A 60 -20.57 -12.32 35.65
C LEU A 60 -19.89 -11.05 35.13
N ARG A 61 -20.32 -9.87 35.56
CA ARG A 61 -19.89 -8.58 35.00
C ARG A 61 -18.39 -8.35 35.08
N ASP A 62 -17.75 -8.72 36.19
CA ASP A 62 -16.30 -8.54 36.37
C ASP A 62 -15.50 -9.48 35.46
N SER A 63 -15.93 -10.74 35.34
CA SER A 63 -15.31 -11.68 34.40
C SER A 63 -15.52 -11.26 32.94
N LEU A 64 -16.69 -10.71 32.60
CA LEU A 64 -16.96 -10.17 31.28
C LEU A 64 -16.14 -8.90 30.99
N ARG A 65 -15.87 -8.07 32.00
CA ARG A 65 -15.01 -6.88 31.88
C ARG A 65 -13.58 -7.26 31.51
N GLU A 66 -13.07 -8.39 32.00
CA GLU A 66 -11.76 -8.92 31.64
C GLU A 66 -11.76 -9.63 30.27
N PHE A 67 -12.85 -10.30 29.92
CA PHE A 67 -12.98 -11.07 28.67
C PHE A 67 -13.24 -10.19 27.44
N LEU A 68 -14.11 -9.19 27.57
CA LEU A 68 -14.65 -8.42 26.46
C LEU A 68 -13.58 -7.70 25.61
N PRO A 69 -12.51 -7.11 26.18
CA PRO A 69 -11.44 -6.54 25.38
C PRO A 69 -10.77 -7.56 24.44
N ASN A 70 -10.51 -8.76 24.93
CA ASN A 70 -9.89 -9.83 24.13
C ASN A 70 -10.85 -10.36 23.06
N TYR A 71 -12.14 -10.42 23.37
CA TYR A 71 -13.16 -10.81 22.41
C TYR A 71 -13.37 -9.80 21.29
N ILE A 72 -13.31 -8.50 21.60
CA ILE A 72 -13.32 -7.43 20.59
C ILE A 72 -12.11 -7.57 19.66
N ASN A 73 -10.93 -7.84 20.22
CA ASN A 73 -9.71 -8.09 19.44
C ASN A 73 -9.84 -9.34 18.56
N TYR A 74 -10.45 -10.40 19.06
CA TYR A 74 -10.72 -11.62 18.29
C TYR A 74 -11.70 -11.38 17.12
N LEU A 75 -12.75 -10.59 17.33
CA LEU A 75 -13.70 -10.23 16.27
C LEU A 75 -13.04 -9.36 15.20
N ALA A 76 -12.17 -8.43 15.59
CA ALA A 76 -11.36 -7.65 14.67
C ALA A 76 -10.48 -8.58 13.81
N TYR A 77 -9.74 -9.48 14.44
CA TYR A 77 -8.86 -10.45 13.76
C TYR A 77 -9.62 -11.38 12.78
N LYS A 78 -10.82 -11.84 13.13
CA LYS A 78 -11.63 -12.75 12.28
C LYS A 78 -12.26 -12.05 11.07
N ILE A 79 -12.60 -10.77 11.19
CA ILE A 79 -13.13 -9.95 10.09
C ILE A 79 -11.99 -9.53 9.14
N GLU A 80 -10.80 -9.29 9.69
CA GLU A 80 -9.55 -8.99 8.99
C GLU A 80 -9.11 -10.20 8.15
N THR A 81 -8.92 -11.37 8.76
CA THR A 81 -8.48 -12.61 8.07
C THR A 81 -9.36 -13.10 6.90
N LYS A 82 -10.69 -12.93 6.94
CA LYS A 82 -11.60 -13.39 5.85
C LYS A 82 -11.73 -12.41 4.68
N ARG A 83 -11.34 -11.15 4.86
CA ARG A 83 -11.38 -10.10 3.84
C ARG A 83 -9.97 -9.86 3.25
N ASP A 84 -8.93 -10.14 4.04
CA ASP A 84 -7.50 -10.03 3.73
C ASP A 84 -6.88 -11.19 2.93
N LEU A 85 -7.64 -12.15 2.42
CA LEU A 85 -7.10 -13.15 1.48
C LEU A 85 -7.52 -12.87 0.03
N ILE A 86 -8.66 -12.21 -0.18
CA ILE A 86 -9.29 -12.06 -1.51
C ILE A 86 -9.16 -10.62 -2.04
N GLU A 87 -9.03 -9.62 -1.17
CA GLU A 87 -8.70 -8.25 -1.59
C GLU A 87 -7.18 -7.98 -1.60
N SER A 88 -6.36 -8.91 -1.10
CA SER A 88 -4.99 -8.60 -0.69
C SER A 88 -3.97 -8.67 -1.79
N ILE A 89 -4.15 -9.50 -2.81
CA ILE A 89 -3.25 -9.52 -3.97
C ILE A 89 -3.52 -8.28 -4.84
N ASP A 90 -4.80 -7.97 -5.10
CA ASP A 90 -5.19 -6.79 -5.89
C ASP A 90 -4.92 -5.44 -5.21
N LYS A 91 -4.79 -5.42 -3.87
CA LYS A 91 -4.45 -4.22 -3.09
C LYS A 91 -2.98 -4.11 -2.72
N LEU A 92 -2.17 -5.17 -2.79
CA LEU A 92 -0.78 -5.16 -2.29
C LEU A 92 0.06 -4.06 -2.95
N GLU A 93 -0.06 -3.86 -4.26
CA GLU A 93 0.59 -2.72 -4.92
C GLU A 93 -0.09 -1.36 -4.71
N GLY A 94 -1.42 -1.33 -4.54
CA GLY A 94 -2.18 -0.10 -4.24
C GLY A 94 -1.96 0.43 -2.82
N ILE A 95 -1.65 -0.47 -1.86
CA ILE A 95 -1.49 -0.23 -0.42
C ILE A 95 -0.03 0.06 -0.03
N ILE A 96 0.97 -0.49 -0.72
CA ILE A 96 2.39 -0.09 -0.51
C ILE A 96 2.56 1.44 -0.66
N TRP A 97 1.69 2.09 -1.43
CA TRP A 97 1.70 3.55 -1.64
C TRP A 97 0.54 4.34 -1.01
N GLN A 98 -0.50 3.73 -0.42
CA GLN A 98 -1.59 4.46 0.25
C GLN A 98 -1.61 4.37 1.79
N ASN A 99 -0.99 3.36 2.41
CA ASN A 99 -1.10 3.09 3.86
C ASN A 99 0.21 3.16 4.65
N ILE A 100 1.31 3.64 4.05
CA ILE A 100 2.51 4.00 4.83
C ILE A 100 2.24 5.06 5.92
N PRO A 101 1.30 6.04 5.75
CA PRO A 101 0.97 6.95 6.84
C PRO A 101 0.41 6.24 8.09
N THR A 102 -0.32 5.13 7.90
CA THR A 102 -0.93 4.37 9.00
C THR A 102 0.02 3.44 9.74
N ILE A 103 1.21 3.13 9.19
CA ILE A 103 2.25 2.35 9.90
C ILE A 103 3.07 3.25 10.84
N PHE A 104 3.20 4.54 10.53
CA PHE A 104 4.06 5.48 11.28
C PHE A 104 3.35 6.37 12.32
N GLN A 105 2.04 6.25 12.51
CA GLN A 105 1.33 7.15 13.42
C GLN A 105 0.77 6.45 14.65
N SER A 106 1.55 6.51 15.72
CA SER A 106 0.96 6.60 17.06
C SER A 106 1.63 7.60 18.00
N LYS A 107 2.53 8.49 17.54
CA LYS A 107 3.15 9.51 18.44
C LYS A 107 3.43 10.93 17.89
N SER A 108 3.04 11.35 16.68
CA SER A 108 3.59 12.59 16.09
C SER A 108 2.67 13.54 15.30
N GLU A 109 1.35 13.39 15.27
CA GLU A 109 0.48 14.18 14.37
C GLU A 109 0.59 15.72 14.54
N ASP A 110 0.64 16.23 15.78
CA ASP A 110 0.87 17.67 16.05
C ASP A 110 2.27 18.16 15.65
N ASN A 111 3.26 17.26 15.62
CA ASN A 111 4.61 17.58 15.15
C ASN A 111 4.68 17.55 13.61
N LEU A 112 3.95 16.63 12.97
CA LEU A 112 3.98 16.44 11.52
C LEU A 112 3.37 17.63 10.76
N GLU A 113 2.25 18.20 11.23
CA GLU A 113 1.66 19.38 10.58
C GLU A 113 2.58 20.61 10.71
N ASN A 114 3.22 20.77 11.86
CA ASN A 114 4.20 21.84 12.07
C ASN A 114 5.44 21.64 11.20
N GLN A 115 5.99 20.42 11.15
CA GLN A 115 7.11 20.06 10.27
C GLN A 115 6.76 20.30 8.79
N PHE A 116 5.56 19.89 8.35
CA PHE A 116 5.07 20.17 7.01
C PHE A 116 5.08 21.66 6.69
N ARG A 117 4.50 22.49 7.58
CA ARG A 117 4.43 23.94 7.38
C ARG A 117 5.81 24.59 7.38
N GLU A 118 6.70 24.18 8.28
CA GLU A 118 8.07 24.69 8.38
C GLU A 118 8.90 24.34 7.14
N GLU A 119 8.87 23.09 6.69
CA GLU A 119 9.61 22.64 5.50
C GLU A 119 9.10 23.31 4.22
N ILE A 120 7.78 23.43 4.05
CA ILE A 120 7.20 24.18 2.92
C ILE A 120 7.63 25.65 2.96
N GLN A 121 7.57 26.30 4.13
CA GLN A 121 7.97 27.71 4.25
C GLN A 121 9.46 27.92 3.96
N LYS A 122 10.31 26.99 4.38
CA LYS A 122 11.74 27.02 4.10
C LYS A 122 12.00 26.91 2.60
N ILE A 123 11.38 25.93 1.93
CA ILE A 123 11.52 25.75 0.48
C ILE A 123 10.95 26.96 -0.27
N ASP A 124 9.85 27.55 0.18
CA ASP A 124 9.28 28.76 -0.45
C ASP A 124 10.24 29.94 -0.40
N LYS A 125 10.92 30.16 0.73
CA LYS A 125 11.98 31.18 0.82
C LYS A 125 13.15 30.88 -0.13
N GLU A 126 13.51 29.62 -0.31
CA GLU A 126 14.57 29.22 -1.23
C GLU A 126 14.14 29.40 -2.70
N ILE A 127 12.88 29.10 -3.03
CA ILE A 127 12.29 29.35 -4.35
C ILE A 127 12.25 30.86 -4.65
N ASP A 128 11.88 31.69 -3.67
CA ASP A 128 11.90 33.16 -3.84
C ASP A 128 13.30 33.68 -4.18
N LEU A 129 14.35 33.05 -3.64
CA LEU A 129 15.74 33.40 -3.92
C LEU A 129 16.26 32.79 -5.24
N SER A 130 15.75 31.63 -5.64
CA SER A 130 16.19 30.85 -6.80
C SER A 130 15.00 30.27 -7.59
N PRO A 131 14.21 31.12 -8.25
CA PRO A 131 12.92 30.71 -8.84
C PRO A 131 13.03 29.73 -10.01
N ASN A 132 14.23 29.62 -10.62
CA ASN A 132 14.51 28.72 -11.73
C ASN A 132 15.26 27.44 -11.29
N ASN A 133 15.23 27.08 -10.01
CA ASN A 133 15.84 25.85 -9.50
C ASN A 133 14.79 24.72 -9.44
N LEU A 134 14.78 23.84 -10.45
CA LEU A 134 13.84 22.72 -10.56
C LEU A 134 13.85 21.78 -9.34
N ASP A 135 15.01 21.58 -8.71
CA ASP A 135 15.15 20.66 -7.57
C ASP A 135 14.37 21.12 -6.34
N LEU A 136 14.21 22.43 -6.15
CA LEU A 136 13.41 22.99 -5.06
C LEU A 136 11.92 22.67 -5.25
N TYR A 137 11.42 22.81 -6.50
CA TYR A 137 10.04 22.45 -6.82
C TYR A 137 9.82 20.94 -6.70
N ASN A 138 10.77 20.13 -7.18
CA ASN A 138 10.72 18.67 -7.01
C ASN A 138 10.69 18.26 -5.54
N SER A 139 11.47 18.92 -4.69
CA SER A 139 11.46 18.71 -3.24
C SER A 139 10.11 19.10 -2.64
N LYS A 140 9.55 20.24 -3.05
CA LYS A 140 8.21 20.68 -2.64
C LYS A 140 7.11 19.70 -3.06
N ILE A 141 7.17 19.14 -4.27
CA ILE A 141 6.25 18.10 -4.75
C ILE A 141 6.37 16.84 -3.90
N LYS A 142 7.58 16.38 -3.59
CA LYS A 142 7.79 15.21 -2.73
C LYS A 142 7.14 15.39 -1.36
N ILE A 143 7.26 16.58 -0.77
CA ILE A 143 6.61 16.92 0.49
C ILE A 143 5.09 16.92 0.33
N PHE A 144 4.55 17.55 -0.71
CA PHE A 144 3.10 17.51 -0.96
C PHE A 144 2.57 16.08 -1.12
N ILE A 145 3.29 15.20 -1.80
CA ILE A 145 2.91 13.79 -1.94
C ILE A 145 2.98 13.07 -0.58
N TYR A 146 4.08 13.25 0.17
CA TYR A 146 4.27 12.62 1.48
C TYR A 146 3.15 12.98 2.47
N PHE A 147 2.71 14.24 2.46
CA PHE A 147 1.62 14.74 3.30
C PHE A 147 0.23 14.64 2.63
N ASN A 148 0.08 13.84 1.57
CA ASN A 148 -1.17 13.62 0.83
C ASN A 148 -1.85 14.91 0.32
N GLN A 149 -1.10 16.01 0.16
CA GLN A 149 -1.56 17.29 -0.40
C GLN A 149 -1.56 17.27 -1.93
N TYR A 150 -2.19 16.24 -2.52
CA TYR A 150 -2.17 16.00 -3.96
C TYR A 150 -2.71 17.18 -4.78
N GLY A 151 -3.73 17.89 -4.27
CA GLY A 151 -4.31 19.06 -4.95
C GLY A 151 -3.32 20.21 -5.10
N GLU A 152 -2.54 20.50 -4.05
CA GLU A 152 -1.49 21.53 -4.11
C GLU A 152 -0.30 21.06 -4.96
N GLY A 153 0.04 19.76 -4.90
CA GLY A 153 1.02 19.15 -5.79
C GLY A 153 0.67 19.32 -7.27
N LEU A 154 -0.58 19.05 -7.65
CA LEU A 154 -1.05 19.22 -9.03
C LEU A 154 -0.98 20.69 -9.49
N LYS A 155 -1.40 21.64 -8.64
CA LYS A 155 -1.28 23.08 -8.96
C LYS A 155 0.17 23.49 -9.15
N LEU A 156 1.08 22.99 -8.31
CA LEU A 156 2.49 23.31 -8.43
C LEU A 156 3.09 22.70 -9.71
N LEU A 157 2.71 21.48 -10.09
CA LEU A 157 3.12 20.88 -11.37
C LEU A 157 2.64 21.72 -12.57
N ASP A 158 1.42 22.26 -12.53
CA ASP A 158 0.92 23.16 -13.57
C ASP A 158 1.73 24.46 -13.66
N VAL A 159 2.19 24.99 -12.51
CA VAL A 159 3.11 26.14 -12.48
C VAL A 159 4.47 25.76 -13.04
N MET A 160 5.01 24.59 -12.67
CA MET A 160 6.32 24.10 -13.15
C MET A 160 6.37 23.97 -14.67
N LEU A 161 5.27 23.57 -15.33
CA LEU A 161 5.21 23.50 -16.80
C LEU A 161 5.48 24.86 -17.47
N GLY A 162 5.11 25.97 -16.81
CA GLY A 162 5.38 27.32 -17.32
C GLY A 162 6.81 27.81 -17.06
N ILE A 163 7.44 27.33 -15.97
CA ILE A 163 8.80 27.76 -15.56
C ILE A 163 9.88 26.90 -16.21
N PHE A 164 9.60 25.60 -16.40
CA PHE A 164 10.54 24.57 -16.85
C PHE A 164 10.00 23.81 -18.08
N PRO A 165 9.75 24.49 -19.22
CA PRO A 165 9.17 23.85 -20.40
C PRO A 165 10.06 22.73 -20.98
N GLU A 166 11.37 22.79 -20.78
CA GLU A 166 12.30 21.73 -21.18
C GLU A 166 12.14 20.42 -20.38
N SER A 167 11.53 20.52 -19.19
CA SER A 167 11.30 19.38 -18.29
C SER A 167 9.87 18.83 -18.39
N GLU A 168 9.11 19.22 -19.43
CA GLU A 168 7.69 18.89 -19.60
C GLU A 168 7.38 17.40 -19.44
N LYS A 169 8.18 16.51 -20.05
CA LYS A 169 7.96 15.05 -19.96
C LYS A 169 8.00 14.56 -18.50
N ASP A 170 9.05 14.93 -17.75
CA ASP A 170 9.21 14.53 -16.34
C ASP A 170 8.10 15.12 -15.46
N ILE A 171 7.74 16.40 -15.69
CA ILE A 171 6.66 17.07 -14.94
C ILE A 171 5.31 16.41 -15.22
N GLN A 172 5.00 16.08 -16.48
CA GLN A 172 3.78 15.38 -16.85
C GLN A 172 3.74 13.96 -16.28
N MET A 173 4.87 13.23 -16.29
CA MET A 173 4.96 11.92 -15.64
C MET A 173 4.72 12.01 -14.12
N LYS A 174 5.26 13.03 -13.44
CA LYS A 174 4.93 13.29 -12.03
C LYS A 174 3.45 13.59 -11.83
N LYS A 175 2.85 14.38 -12.72
CA LYS A 175 1.40 14.68 -12.69
C LYS A 175 0.57 13.41 -12.86
N ALA A 176 0.92 12.56 -13.81
CA ALA A 176 0.29 11.27 -14.02
C ALA A 176 0.43 10.39 -12.76
N SER A 177 1.60 10.35 -12.13
CA SER A 177 1.84 9.59 -10.90
C SER A 177 1.01 10.12 -9.72
N VAL A 178 0.88 11.45 -9.57
CA VAL A 178 0.02 12.05 -8.54
C VAL A 178 -1.45 11.68 -8.79
N LEU A 179 -1.91 11.70 -10.05
CA LEU A 179 -3.26 11.26 -10.40
C LEU A 179 -3.47 9.78 -10.09
N LYS A 180 -2.47 8.91 -10.36
CA LYS A 180 -2.49 7.50 -9.93
C LYS A 180 -2.65 7.39 -8.41
N SER A 181 -1.87 8.13 -7.61
CA SER A 181 -1.99 8.14 -6.14
C SER A 181 -3.37 8.58 -5.66
N MET A 182 -4.02 9.49 -6.40
CA MET A 182 -5.42 9.92 -6.17
C MET A 182 -6.48 8.90 -6.66
N LYS A 183 -6.08 7.70 -7.11
CA LYS A 183 -6.94 6.69 -7.76
C LYS A 183 -7.59 7.17 -9.08
N LYS A 184 -7.07 8.24 -9.68
CA LYS A 184 -7.50 8.75 -11.00
C LYS A 184 -6.61 8.17 -12.10
N ILE A 185 -6.50 6.84 -12.13
CA ILE A 185 -5.56 6.11 -12.98
C ILE A 185 -5.80 6.42 -14.46
N GLN A 186 -7.06 6.45 -14.92
CA GLN A 186 -7.38 6.78 -16.32
C GLN A 186 -6.86 8.17 -16.72
N ALA A 187 -7.00 9.18 -15.86
CA ALA A 187 -6.48 10.52 -16.16
C ALA A 187 -4.94 10.56 -16.22
N GLY A 188 -4.27 9.70 -15.44
CA GLY A 188 -2.82 9.50 -15.57
C GLY A 188 -2.42 8.80 -16.86
N LEU A 189 -3.19 7.79 -17.28
CA LEU A 189 -3.00 7.10 -18.56
C LEU A 189 -3.23 8.02 -19.76
N ASP A 190 -4.19 8.94 -19.68
CA ASP A 190 -4.43 9.93 -20.73
C ASP A 190 -3.17 10.81 -20.93
N ILE A 191 -2.53 11.24 -19.84
CA ILE A 191 -1.23 11.95 -19.91
C ILE A 191 -0.14 11.07 -20.53
N ILE A 192 -0.05 9.79 -20.16
CA ILE A 192 0.94 8.87 -20.74
C ILE A 192 0.70 8.71 -22.25
N ASN A 193 -0.55 8.62 -22.71
CA ASN A 193 -0.87 8.55 -24.14
C ASN A 193 -0.43 9.82 -24.87
N ASP A 194 -0.72 11.01 -24.32
CA ASP A 194 -0.27 12.28 -24.90
C ASP A 194 1.27 12.35 -24.99
N LEU A 195 1.98 11.84 -23.97
CA LEU A 195 3.43 11.75 -23.99
C LEU A 195 3.95 10.74 -25.02
N GLN A 196 3.29 9.60 -25.22
CA GLN A 196 3.67 8.62 -26.23
C GLN A 196 3.57 9.19 -27.65
N GLU A 197 2.55 10.01 -27.93
CA GLU A 197 2.44 10.69 -29.23
C GLU A 197 3.60 11.66 -29.46
N LYS A 198 4.08 12.31 -28.40
CA LYS A 198 5.18 13.29 -28.46
C LYS A 198 6.57 12.64 -28.43
N TYR A 199 6.71 11.50 -27.77
CA TYR A 199 7.96 10.77 -27.57
C TYR A 199 7.80 9.30 -27.98
N PRO A 200 7.58 8.99 -29.26
CA PRO A 200 7.23 7.64 -29.73
C PRO A 200 8.34 6.60 -29.54
N ASP A 201 9.59 7.04 -29.39
CA ASP A 201 10.75 6.17 -29.20
C ASP A 201 11.02 5.86 -27.70
N ASP A 202 10.25 6.46 -26.79
CA ASP A 202 10.40 6.26 -25.34
C ASP A 202 9.60 5.04 -24.89
N ASN A 203 10.27 3.88 -24.91
CA ASN A 203 9.66 2.60 -24.53
C ASN A 203 9.27 2.53 -23.04
N ASP A 204 9.84 3.37 -22.17
CA ASP A 204 9.47 3.39 -20.76
C ASP A 204 8.02 3.87 -20.57
N LEU A 205 7.53 4.74 -21.46
CA LEU A 205 6.11 5.13 -21.48
C LEU A 205 5.18 3.96 -21.78
N VAL A 206 5.61 3.04 -22.67
CA VAL A 206 4.88 1.78 -22.94
C VAL A 206 4.87 0.89 -21.71
N ASN A 207 6.02 0.77 -21.04
CA ASN A 207 6.14 0.01 -19.79
C ASN A 207 5.20 0.56 -18.71
N TYR A 208 5.22 1.88 -18.47
CA TYR A 208 4.34 2.53 -17.48
C TYR A 208 2.87 2.34 -17.82
N LYS A 209 2.49 2.44 -19.10
CA LYS A 209 1.11 2.19 -19.54
C LYS A 209 0.69 0.75 -19.26
N ALA A 210 1.51 -0.23 -19.65
CA ALA A 210 1.23 -1.64 -19.41
C ALA A 210 1.05 -1.92 -17.91
N TYR A 211 1.99 -1.42 -17.11
CA TYR A 211 1.94 -1.53 -15.65
C TYR A 211 0.66 -0.91 -15.06
N TRP A 212 0.27 0.28 -15.51
CA TRP A 212 -0.87 0.97 -14.90
C TRP A 212 -2.23 0.43 -15.32
N LEU A 213 -2.30 -0.28 -16.45
CA LEU A 213 -3.51 -0.93 -16.91
C LEU A 213 -3.99 -2.04 -15.97
N GLN A 214 -3.10 -2.64 -15.16
CA GLN A 214 -3.49 -3.66 -14.20
C GLN A 214 -4.41 -3.10 -13.10
N TYR A 215 -4.18 -1.87 -12.65
CA TYR A 215 -5.06 -1.20 -11.68
C TYR A 215 -6.43 -0.80 -12.25
N LEU A 216 -6.63 -0.96 -13.56
CA LEU A 216 -7.93 -0.82 -14.22
C LEU A 216 -8.53 -2.18 -14.60
N ASP A 217 -7.93 -3.28 -14.15
CA ASP A 217 -8.36 -4.65 -14.47
C ASP A 217 -8.38 -4.91 -16.00
N ARG A 218 -7.45 -4.30 -16.74
CA ARG A 218 -7.32 -4.44 -18.21
C ARG A 218 -6.25 -5.45 -18.58
N LYS A 219 -6.40 -6.70 -18.09
CA LYS A 219 -5.44 -7.80 -18.22
C LYS A 219 -4.88 -7.97 -19.63
N GLU A 220 -5.74 -8.17 -20.62
CA GLU A 220 -5.28 -8.52 -21.96
C GLU A 220 -4.54 -7.37 -22.65
N GLU A 221 -4.85 -6.13 -22.29
CA GLU A 221 -4.14 -4.98 -22.85
C GLU A 221 -2.80 -4.75 -22.18
N ALA A 222 -2.72 -4.89 -20.86
CA ALA A 222 -1.47 -4.84 -20.11
C ALA A 222 -0.49 -5.91 -20.64
N GLN A 223 -0.93 -7.17 -20.69
CA GLN A 223 -0.11 -8.30 -21.14
C GLN A 223 0.34 -8.14 -22.60
N ARG A 224 -0.54 -7.72 -23.52
CA ARG A 224 -0.13 -7.50 -24.93
C ARG A 224 0.95 -6.43 -25.06
N LEU A 225 0.83 -5.33 -24.31
CA LEU A 225 1.78 -4.22 -24.42
C LEU A 225 3.14 -4.60 -23.84
N ILE A 226 3.18 -5.25 -22.67
CA ILE A 226 4.44 -5.62 -22.05
C ILE A 226 5.11 -6.78 -22.78
N GLN A 227 4.34 -7.75 -23.31
CA GLN A 227 4.88 -8.83 -24.11
C GLN A 227 5.53 -8.33 -25.39
N ASP A 228 4.86 -7.44 -26.14
CA ASP A 228 5.46 -6.81 -27.33
C ASP A 228 6.73 -6.02 -26.98
N LEU A 229 6.77 -5.39 -25.80
CA LEU A 229 7.93 -4.63 -25.35
C LEU A 229 9.12 -5.55 -25.03
N VAL A 230 8.89 -6.65 -24.32
CA VAL A 230 9.89 -7.69 -24.00
C VAL A 230 10.38 -8.37 -25.28
N ASP A 231 9.49 -8.72 -26.21
CA ASP A 231 9.85 -9.35 -27.50
C ASP A 231 10.78 -8.44 -28.34
N ARG A 232 10.53 -7.12 -28.32
CA ARG A 232 11.36 -6.14 -29.03
C ARG A 232 12.68 -5.82 -28.32
N ILE A 233 12.70 -5.88 -26.99
CA ILE A 233 13.84 -5.49 -26.15
C ILE A 233 14.09 -6.56 -25.07
N PRO A 234 14.51 -7.78 -25.47
CA PRO A 234 14.58 -8.94 -24.56
C PRO A 234 15.73 -8.88 -23.56
N ASN A 235 16.63 -7.91 -23.67
CA ASN A 235 17.77 -7.77 -22.76
C ASN A 235 17.53 -6.70 -21.68
N ASN A 236 16.27 -6.25 -21.50
CA ASN A 236 15.92 -5.28 -20.47
C ASN A 236 15.23 -5.98 -19.30
N GLY A 237 15.98 -6.27 -18.24
CA GLY A 237 15.46 -6.94 -17.05
C GLY A 237 14.31 -6.20 -16.36
N MET A 238 14.21 -4.87 -16.49
CA MET A 238 13.10 -4.11 -15.90
C MET A 238 11.77 -4.42 -16.60
N TYR A 239 11.79 -4.68 -17.91
CA TYR A 239 10.58 -5.03 -18.66
C TYR A 239 10.11 -6.44 -18.32
N HIS A 240 11.04 -7.38 -18.12
CA HIS A 240 10.73 -8.70 -17.57
C HIS A 240 10.18 -8.61 -16.14
N ASP A 241 10.76 -7.79 -15.26
CA ASP A 241 10.24 -7.59 -13.90
C ASP A 241 8.83 -6.99 -13.92
N THR A 242 8.57 -6.01 -14.80
CA THR A 242 7.23 -5.43 -14.98
C THR A 242 6.25 -6.45 -15.54
N TYR A 243 6.69 -7.32 -16.46
CA TYR A 243 5.84 -8.37 -17.01
C TYR A 243 5.47 -9.40 -15.94
N GLY A 244 6.46 -9.86 -15.16
CA GLY A 244 6.23 -10.74 -14.02
C GLY A 244 5.26 -10.13 -13.00
N GLU A 245 5.37 -8.82 -12.73
CA GLU A 245 4.46 -8.12 -11.82
C GLU A 245 3.02 -8.07 -12.36
N ILE A 246 2.84 -7.81 -13.65
CA ILE A 246 1.52 -7.88 -14.31
C ILE A 246 0.94 -9.29 -14.25
N LEU A 247 1.74 -10.32 -14.53
CA LEU A 247 1.31 -11.72 -14.46
C LEU A 247 0.92 -12.11 -13.03
N MET A 248 1.75 -11.75 -12.05
CA MET A 248 1.50 -11.98 -10.63
C MET A 248 0.21 -11.30 -10.15
N TYR A 249 -0.04 -10.04 -10.57
CA TYR A 249 -1.27 -9.32 -10.25
C TYR A 249 -2.51 -10.07 -10.72
N PHE A 250 -2.44 -10.68 -11.91
CA PHE A 250 -3.53 -11.46 -12.47
C PHE A 250 -3.46 -12.96 -12.16
N GLU A 251 -2.72 -13.33 -11.11
CA GLU A 251 -2.57 -14.69 -10.58
C GLU A 251 -1.98 -15.73 -11.56
N ASP A 252 -1.31 -15.27 -12.61
CA ASP A 252 -0.59 -16.13 -13.57
C ASP A 252 0.83 -16.44 -13.02
N TYR A 253 0.90 -17.11 -11.86
CA TYR A 253 2.13 -17.24 -11.06
C TYR A 253 3.24 -18.03 -11.76
N GLU A 254 2.91 -19.11 -12.48
CA GLU A 254 3.90 -19.92 -13.20
C GLU A 254 4.64 -19.12 -14.28
N GLU A 255 3.92 -18.28 -15.01
CA GLU A 255 4.51 -17.35 -15.99
C GLU A 255 5.25 -16.21 -15.31
N ALA A 256 4.70 -15.66 -14.22
CA ALA A 256 5.35 -14.60 -13.45
C ALA A 256 6.74 -15.02 -12.95
N ILE A 257 6.87 -16.26 -12.46
CA ILE A 257 8.15 -16.84 -12.02
C ILE A 257 9.19 -16.82 -13.14
N LYS A 258 8.82 -17.19 -14.38
CA LYS A 258 9.75 -17.19 -15.51
C LYS A 258 10.27 -15.79 -15.81
N GLU A 259 9.37 -14.81 -15.87
CA GLU A 259 9.73 -13.42 -16.15
C GLU A 259 10.58 -12.81 -15.02
N PHE A 260 10.29 -13.13 -13.75
CA PHE A 260 11.14 -12.70 -12.64
C PHE A 260 12.52 -13.36 -12.66
N GLN A 261 12.62 -14.64 -13.03
CA GLN A 261 13.90 -15.32 -13.22
C GLN A 261 14.72 -14.66 -14.35
N ASP A 262 14.09 -14.39 -15.50
CA ASP A 262 14.74 -13.70 -16.61
C ASP A 262 15.21 -12.30 -16.19
N ALA A 263 14.40 -11.56 -15.43
CA ALA A 263 14.79 -10.25 -14.88
C ALA A 263 16.04 -10.31 -13.99
N ILE A 264 16.13 -11.33 -13.13
CA ILE A 264 17.27 -11.57 -12.22
C ILE A 264 18.52 -12.01 -13.00
N GLU A 265 18.37 -12.88 -14.01
CA GLU A 265 19.48 -13.37 -14.83
C GLU A 265 20.09 -12.27 -15.69
N LEU A 266 19.26 -11.36 -16.23
CA LEU A 266 19.71 -10.29 -17.10
C LEU A 266 20.53 -9.22 -16.35
N VAL A 267 20.15 -8.86 -15.11
CA VAL A 267 20.92 -7.88 -14.32
C VAL A 267 20.77 -8.11 -12.82
N SER A 268 21.81 -8.63 -12.15
CA SER A 268 21.74 -8.98 -10.71
C SER A 268 21.94 -7.81 -9.74
N ASP A 269 22.37 -6.63 -10.21
CA ASP A 269 22.79 -5.50 -9.37
C ASP A 269 21.89 -4.25 -9.52
N GLU A 270 20.75 -4.37 -10.22
CA GLU A 270 19.82 -3.26 -10.42
C GLU A 270 19.03 -2.90 -9.16
N TRP A 271 18.56 -1.65 -9.11
CA TRP A 271 17.90 -1.10 -7.93
C TRP A 271 16.62 -1.85 -7.53
N TYR A 272 15.96 -2.54 -8.46
CA TYR A 272 14.69 -3.25 -8.24
C TYR A 272 14.85 -4.72 -7.84
N ILE A 273 16.05 -5.30 -7.93
CA ILE A 273 16.26 -6.76 -7.81
C ILE A 273 15.85 -7.34 -6.45
N HIS A 274 16.03 -6.58 -5.38
CA HIS A 274 15.54 -7.00 -4.05
C HIS A 274 14.02 -7.21 -4.04
N GLN A 275 13.27 -6.41 -4.78
CA GLN A 275 11.81 -6.52 -4.91
C GLN A 275 11.44 -7.71 -5.78
N THR A 276 12.19 -7.94 -6.86
CA THR A 276 12.00 -9.09 -7.74
C THR A 276 12.14 -10.42 -6.98
N TYR A 277 13.15 -10.57 -6.12
CA TYR A 277 13.30 -11.75 -5.26
C TYR A 277 12.11 -11.93 -4.30
N ILE A 278 11.60 -10.84 -3.71
CA ILE A 278 10.42 -10.91 -2.82
C ILE A 278 9.18 -11.34 -3.63
N LYS A 279 8.93 -10.71 -4.78
CA LYS A 279 7.81 -11.06 -5.68
C LYS A 279 7.88 -12.51 -6.16
N LEU A 280 9.08 -12.98 -6.51
CA LEU A 280 9.35 -14.36 -6.88
C LEU A 280 9.04 -15.34 -5.73
N GLY A 281 9.49 -15.02 -4.52
CA GLY A 281 9.18 -15.82 -3.32
C GLY A 281 7.69 -15.89 -3.01
N ILE A 282 6.96 -14.79 -3.21
CA ILE A 282 5.48 -14.76 -3.09
C ILE A 282 4.83 -15.69 -4.12
N CYS A 283 5.26 -15.66 -5.38
CA CYS A 283 4.73 -16.54 -6.41
C CYS A 283 4.97 -18.02 -6.07
N TYR A 284 6.17 -18.39 -5.61
CA TYR A 284 6.46 -19.75 -5.15
C TYR A 284 5.59 -20.18 -3.97
N LYS A 285 5.31 -19.26 -3.03
CA LYS A 285 4.42 -19.53 -1.89
C LYS A 285 3.01 -19.83 -2.37
N GLU A 286 2.47 -19.07 -3.33
CA GLU A 286 1.12 -19.31 -3.86
C GLU A 286 1.03 -20.65 -4.60
N LEU A 287 2.11 -21.07 -5.26
CA LEU A 287 2.24 -22.40 -5.86
C LEU A 287 2.58 -23.52 -4.86
N LYS A 288 2.71 -23.20 -3.56
CA LYS A 288 3.06 -24.12 -2.46
C LYS A 288 4.45 -24.76 -2.60
N GLU A 289 5.34 -24.10 -3.32
CA GLU A 289 6.76 -24.44 -3.41
C GLU A 289 7.51 -23.76 -2.25
N TYR A 290 7.20 -24.19 -1.03
CA TYR A 290 7.61 -23.50 0.20
C TYR A 290 9.12 -23.34 0.37
N ASP A 291 9.92 -24.36 0.00
CA ASP A 291 11.38 -24.29 0.08
C ASP A 291 11.93 -23.15 -0.80
N LEU A 292 11.40 -23.01 -2.02
CA LEU A 292 11.81 -21.96 -2.96
C LEU A 292 11.27 -20.60 -2.55
N ALA A 293 10.07 -20.57 -1.95
CA ALA A 293 9.50 -19.34 -1.41
C ALA A 293 10.38 -18.77 -0.30
N GLU A 294 10.75 -19.57 0.69
CA GLU A 294 11.62 -19.18 1.81
C GLU A 294 12.97 -18.67 1.28
N GLU A 295 13.64 -19.43 0.40
CA GLU A 295 14.93 -19.06 -0.20
C GLU A 295 14.87 -17.66 -0.85
N ASN A 296 13.85 -17.41 -1.67
CA ASN A 296 13.73 -16.15 -2.41
C ASN A 296 13.31 -14.98 -1.52
N LEU A 297 12.43 -15.19 -0.54
CA LEU A 297 12.04 -14.17 0.43
C LEU A 297 13.23 -13.75 1.32
N GLU A 298 13.99 -14.71 1.83
CA GLU A 298 15.22 -14.44 2.61
C GLU A 298 16.26 -13.71 1.75
N LYS A 299 16.41 -14.10 0.49
CA LYS A 299 17.32 -13.43 -0.44
C LYS A 299 16.91 -11.97 -0.67
N GLY A 300 15.61 -11.73 -0.86
CA GLY A 300 15.03 -10.39 -0.97
C GLY A 300 15.33 -9.52 0.25
N ILE A 301 15.20 -10.06 1.47
CA ILE A 301 15.55 -9.38 2.73
C ILE A 301 17.04 -9.05 2.79
N GLU A 302 17.91 -10.01 2.44
CA GLU A 302 19.37 -9.81 2.43
C GLU A 302 19.76 -8.63 1.52
N LEU A 303 19.23 -8.61 0.31
CA LEU A 303 19.49 -7.56 -0.68
C LEU A 303 18.89 -6.21 -0.26
N THR A 304 17.68 -6.22 0.31
CA THR A 304 17.05 -5.00 0.84
C THR A 304 17.92 -4.35 1.91
N ASN A 305 18.48 -5.13 2.83
CA ASN A 305 19.38 -4.63 3.87
C ASN A 305 20.65 -3.99 3.29
N LYS A 306 21.23 -4.60 2.25
CA LYS A 306 22.43 -4.13 1.55
C LYS A 306 22.20 -2.92 0.65
N SER A 307 20.99 -2.73 0.16
CA SER A 307 20.64 -1.64 -0.76
C SER A 307 20.86 -0.26 -0.12
N SER A 308 21.02 0.78 -0.94
CA SER A 308 21.16 2.17 -0.47
C SER A 308 19.82 2.93 -0.43
N ILE A 309 18.69 2.21 -0.41
CA ILE A 309 17.35 2.83 -0.34
C ILE A 309 17.08 3.42 1.05
N ASP A 310 16.13 4.33 1.14
CA ASP A 310 15.80 5.00 2.41
C ASP A 310 15.29 3.98 3.46
N PRO A 311 15.52 4.24 4.75
CA PRO A 311 15.15 3.31 5.83
C PRO A 311 13.67 2.91 5.80
N ASP A 312 12.76 3.86 5.55
CA ASP A 312 11.33 3.58 5.52
C ASP A 312 10.99 2.59 4.40
N THR A 313 11.60 2.74 3.23
CA THR A 313 11.41 1.81 2.11
C THR A 313 12.04 0.43 2.38
N LYS A 314 13.18 0.36 3.08
CA LYS A 314 13.75 -0.93 3.52
C LYS A 314 12.80 -1.68 4.44
N ASP A 315 12.32 -0.98 5.47
CA ASP A 315 11.47 -1.57 6.49
C ASP A 315 10.17 -2.11 5.87
N LYS A 316 9.64 -1.44 4.85
CA LYS A 316 8.47 -1.91 4.08
C LYS A 316 8.71 -3.26 3.41
N TRP A 317 9.76 -3.35 2.60
CA TRP A 317 10.04 -4.57 1.85
C TRP A 317 10.39 -5.74 2.75
N ILE A 318 11.13 -5.49 3.83
CA ILE A 318 11.43 -6.49 4.85
C ILE A 318 10.14 -6.95 5.57
N ALA A 319 9.24 -6.03 5.92
CA ALA A 319 7.96 -6.37 6.54
C ALA A 319 7.09 -7.23 5.61
N ILE A 320 7.03 -6.93 4.31
CA ILE A 320 6.32 -7.75 3.32
C ILE A 320 6.91 -9.16 3.31
N ALA A 321 8.23 -9.29 3.16
CA ALA A 321 8.85 -10.60 3.08
C ALA A 321 8.62 -11.45 4.34
N ASN A 322 8.77 -10.85 5.54
CA ASN A 322 8.51 -11.51 6.81
C ASN A 322 7.05 -11.96 6.96
N LEU A 323 6.08 -11.18 6.46
CA LEU A 323 4.66 -11.55 6.50
C LEU A 323 4.41 -12.86 5.75
N PHE A 324 5.04 -13.04 4.59
CA PHE A 324 4.89 -14.25 3.78
C PHE A 324 5.67 -15.43 4.36
N LEU A 325 6.84 -15.19 4.95
CA LEU A 325 7.59 -16.23 5.68
C LEU A 325 6.75 -16.84 6.83
N LEU A 326 6.06 -16.00 7.61
CA LEU A 326 5.17 -16.45 8.69
C LEU A 326 3.98 -17.31 8.23
N GLN A 327 3.63 -17.29 6.94
CA GLN A 327 2.55 -18.11 6.39
C GLN A 327 3.03 -19.47 5.86
N ILE A 328 4.35 -19.67 5.78
CA ILE A 328 4.99 -20.91 5.33
C ILE A 328 5.21 -21.87 6.53
N GLU A 329 5.33 -21.31 7.74
CA GLU A 329 5.37 -22.03 9.04
C GLU A 329 4.00 -22.61 9.44
#